data_AF-A0ABD1B4Q3-F1
#
_entry.id   AF-A0ABD1B4Q3-F1
#
_cell.length_a   1.000
_cell.length_b   1.000
_cell.length_c   1.000
_cell.angle_alpha   90.00
_cell.angle_beta   90.00
_cell.angle_gamma   90.00
#
_symmetry.space_group_name_H-M   'P 1'
#
loop_
_entity.id
_entity.type
_entity.pdbx_description
1 polymer ?
#
loop_
_entity_poly.entity_id
_entity_poly.type
_entity_poly.pdbx_seq_one_letter_code
_entity_poly.pdbx_strand_id
1 'polypeptide(L)'
;MEIRQKQSLDGGHINLPSISFKRYWNVDLWKELFTKLLNRERCEDDTETLRKLRKSMEEYICSDPKLMKKLNELLVKQHVSLCSS
;
A
#
# COMPACT_ATOMS: atom_id res chain seq x y z
N MET A 1 -9.71 -5.80 8.46
CA MET A 1 -8.27 -6.11 8.33
C MET A 1 -7.67 -6.08 9.71
N GLU A 2 -7.17 -7.20 10.22
CA GLU A 2 -6.56 -7.27 11.56
C GLU A 2 -5.08 -6.86 11.52
N ILE A 3 -4.64 -6.06 12.49
CA ILE A 3 -3.26 -5.61 12.66
C ILE A 3 -2.61 -6.41 13.80
N ARG A 4 -1.38 -6.86 13.59
CA ARG A 4 -0.59 -7.58 14.61
C ARG A 4 0.73 -6.86 14.86
N GLN A 5 1.13 -6.82 16.13
CA GLN A 5 2.48 -6.40 16.51
C GLN A 5 3.45 -7.56 16.29
N LYS A 6 4.56 -7.26 15.63
CA LYS A 6 5.71 -8.15 15.47
C LYS A 6 6.92 -7.51 16.12
N GLN A 7 7.78 -8.32 16.74
CA GLN A 7 9.09 -7.84 17.16
C GLN A 7 9.91 -7.45 15.94
N SER A 8 10.50 -6.26 16.01
CA SER A 8 11.48 -5.76 15.06
C SER A 8 12.87 -6.25 15.47
N LEU A 9 13.79 -6.27 14.50
CA LEU A 9 15.19 -6.69 14.72
C LEU A 9 15.95 -5.73 15.65
N ASP A 10 15.48 -4.49 15.78
CA ASP A 10 16.01 -3.45 16.67
C ASP A 10 15.51 -3.56 18.13
N GLY A 11 14.69 -4.58 18.45
CA GLY A 11 14.10 -4.76 19.78
C GLY A 11 12.81 -3.98 20.01
N GLY A 12 12.31 -3.24 19.02
CA GLY A 12 11.01 -2.57 19.04
C GLY A 12 9.85 -3.48 18.59
N HIS A 13 8.65 -2.91 18.52
CA HIS A 13 7.47 -3.55 17.95
C HIS A 13 7.01 -2.79 16.71
N ILE A 14 6.70 -3.51 15.64
CA ILE A 14 6.08 -2.98 14.43
C ILE A 14 4.68 -3.57 14.22
N ASN A 15 3.74 -2.69 13.92
CA ASN A 15 2.39 -3.01 13.48
C ASN A 15 2.43 -3.38 11.99
N LEU A 16 1.91 -4.55 11.66
CA LEU A 16 1.73 -5.02 10.29
C LEU A 16 0.37 -5.71 10.10
N PRO A 17 -0.14 -5.78 8.87
CA PRO A 17 -1.29 -6.62 8.56
C PRO A 17 -1.03 -8.07 8.96
N SER A 18 -2.02 -8.73 9.56
CA SER A 18 -1.96 -10.17 9.85
C SER A 18 -2.00 -11.01 8.57
N ILE A 19 -2.59 -10.48 7.50
CA ILE A 19 -2.74 -11.14 6.21
C ILE A 19 -1.38 -11.21 5.52
N SER A 20 -1.03 -12.41 5.06
CA SER A 20 0.17 -12.61 4.26
C SER A 20 0.04 -11.94 2.89
N PHE A 21 1.10 -11.29 2.45
CA PHE A 21 1.15 -10.73 1.09
C PHE A 21 1.13 -11.85 0.06
N LYS A 22 0.37 -11.64 -1.02
CA LYS A 22 0.30 -12.62 -2.11
C LYS A 22 1.62 -12.62 -2.89
N ARG A 23 2.05 -13.81 -3.35
CA ARG A 23 3.31 -14.00 -4.09
C ARG A 23 3.46 -13.09 -5.30
N TYR A 24 2.36 -12.79 -5.99
CA TYR A 24 2.35 -12.00 -7.23
C TYR A 24 2.26 -10.49 -6.98
N TRP A 25 2.30 -10.05 -5.74
CA TRP A 25 2.30 -8.63 -5.40
C TRP A 25 3.73 -8.11 -5.31
N ASN A 26 3.89 -6.80 -5.51
CA ASN A 26 5.10 -6.11 -5.11
C ASN A 26 5.15 -6.03 -3.58
N VAL A 27 5.61 -7.12 -2.96
CA VAL A 27 5.58 -7.33 -1.50
C VAL A 27 6.31 -6.22 -0.76
N ASP A 28 7.42 -5.74 -1.32
CA ASP A 28 8.25 -4.71 -0.67
C ASP A 28 7.56 -3.35 -0.66
N LEU A 29 6.90 -2.97 -1.76
CA LEU A 29 6.07 -1.76 -1.82
C LEU A 29 4.96 -1.78 -0.76
N TRP A 30 4.25 -2.92 -0.63
CA TRP A 30 3.19 -3.06 0.37
C TRP A 30 3.73 -3.06 1.79
N LYS A 31 4.85 -3.76 2.06
CA LYS A 31 5.50 -3.73 3.37
C LYS A 31 5.90 -2.31 3.75
N GLU A 32 6.49 -1.55 2.84
CA GLU A 32 6.89 -0.17 3.09
C GLU A 32 5.68 0.72 3.43
N LEU A 33 4.60 0.61 2.66
CA LEU A 33 3.35 1.33 2.90
C LEU A 33 2.82 1.06 4.31
N PHE A 34 2.66 -0.21 4.69
CA PHE A 34 2.10 -0.58 5.98
C PHE A 34 3.02 -0.22 7.13
N THR A 35 4.32 -0.43 7.00
CA THR A 35 5.28 -0.06 8.03
C THR A 35 5.22 1.44 8.31
N LYS A 36 5.26 2.29 7.27
CA LYS A 36 5.24 3.75 7.43
C LYS A 36 3.92 4.27 8.01
N LEU A 37 2.79 3.75 7.56
CA LEU A 37 1.47 4.27 7.98
C LEU A 37 1.00 3.72 9.33
N LEU A 38 1.36 2.49 9.69
CA LEU A 38 0.89 1.85 10.94
C LEU A 38 1.80 2.09 12.15
N ASN A 39 3.00 2.61 11.94
CA ASN A 39 4.02 2.82 12.98
C ASN A 39 4.43 4.28 13.13
N ARG A 40 3.53 5.19 12.74
CA ARG A 40 3.74 6.63 12.79
C ARG A 40 3.69 7.15 14.23
N GLU A 41 4.60 8.05 14.57
CA GLU A 41 4.55 8.82 15.81
C GLU A 41 3.51 9.95 15.72
N ARG A 42 2.81 10.22 16.83
CA ARG A 42 1.61 11.09 16.84
C ARG A 42 1.88 12.59 16.59
N CYS A 43 3.14 13.04 16.50
CA CYS A 43 3.51 14.45 16.51
C CYS A 43 4.25 14.96 15.26
N GLU A 44 4.52 14.11 14.28
CA GLU A 44 5.34 14.50 13.10
C GLU A 44 4.48 14.99 11.92
N ASP A 45 4.99 15.93 11.11
CA ASP A 45 4.39 16.25 9.82
C ASP A 45 4.65 15.11 8.81
N ASP A 46 3.58 14.41 8.43
CA ASP A 46 3.65 13.26 7.54
C ASP A 46 3.66 13.62 6.06
N THR A 47 3.53 14.90 5.70
CA THR A 47 3.31 15.32 4.32
C THR A 47 4.36 14.76 3.37
N GLU A 48 5.63 14.79 3.77
CA GLU A 48 6.72 14.25 2.95
C GLU A 48 6.67 12.72 2.87
N THR A 49 6.35 12.03 3.96
CA THR A 49 6.19 10.58 3.98
C THR A 49 5.06 10.14 3.05
N LEU A 50 3.92 10.82 3.08
CA LEU A 50 2.78 10.55 2.20
C LEU A 50 3.10 10.86 0.75
N ARG A 51 3.82 11.95 0.48
CA ARG A 51 4.27 12.30 -0.88
C ARG A 51 5.19 11.23 -1.46
N LYS A 52 6.15 10.72 -0.66
CA LYS A 52 7.04 9.62 -1.06
C LYS A 52 6.26 8.33 -1.32
N LEU A 53 5.36 7.94 -0.42
CA LEU A 53 4.52 6.75 -0.60
C LEU A 53 3.70 6.82 -1.88
N ARG A 54 3.05 7.97 -2.13
CA ARG A 54 2.30 8.21 -3.36
C ARG A 54 3.19 8.04 -4.60
N LYS A 55 4.36 8.68 -4.61
CA LYS A 55 5.31 8.58 -5.72
C LYS A 55 5.74 7.14 -5.99
N SER A 56 6.08 6.36 -4.96
CA SER A 56 6.47 4.95 -5.11
C SER A 56 5.34 4.09 -5.69
N MET A 57 4.09 4.35 -5.31
CA MET A 57 2.93 3.67 -5.89
C MET A 57 2.71 4.05 -7.36
N GLU A 58 2.82 5.34 -7.68
CA GLU A 58 2.71 5.83 -9.07
C GLU A 58 3.80 5.24 -9.96
N GLU A 59 5.06 5.25 -9.50
CA GLU A 59 6.19 4.64 -10.21
C GLU A 59 5.97 3.14 -10.47
N TYR A 60 5.48 2.40 -9.47
CA TYR A 60 5.15 0.99 -9.64
C TYR A 60 4.08 0.75 -10.71
N ILE A 61 2.97 1.51 -10.69
CA ILE A 61 1.89 1.36 -11.66
C ILE A 61 2.36 1.74 -13.08
N CYS A 62 3.16 2.80 -13.20
CA CYS A 62 3.68 3.30 -14.46
C CYS A 62 4.84 2.44 -15.01
N SER A 63 5.51 1.64 -14.17
CA SER A 63 6.65 0.80 -14.59
C SER A 63 6.28 -0.29 -15.61
N ASP A 64 5.02 -0.75 -15.61
CA ASP A 64 4.52 -1.76 -16.54
C ASP A 64 3.23 -1.26 -17.22
N PRO A 65 3.25 -1.00 -18.54
CA PRO A 65 2.07 -0.63 -19.30
C PRO A 65 0.88 -1.61 -19.13
N LYS A 66 1.15 -2.89 -18.87
CA LYS A 66 0.12 -3.89 -18.60
C LYS A 66 -0.59 -3.65 -17.27
N LEU A 67 0.13 -3.21 -16.23
CA LEU A 67 -0.47 -2.84 -14.95
C LEU A 67 -1.37 -1.62 -15.10
N MET A 68 -0.91 -0.58 -15.79
CA MET A 68 -1.71 0.62 -16.07
C MET A 68 -2.98 0.28 -16.87
N LYS A 69 -2.85 -0.53 -17.93
CA LYS A 69 -4.00 -1.00 -18.71
C LYS A 69 -4.98 -1.78 -17.82
N LYS A 70 -4.48 -2.69 -16.99
CA LYS A 70 -5.31 -3.49 -16.09
C LYS A 70 -6.04 -2.64 -15.06
N LEU A 71 -5.38 -1.63 -14.51
CA LEU A 71 -5.98 -0.69 -13.58
C LEU A 71 -7.16 0.05 -14.24
N ASN A 72 -6.94 0.60 -15.44
CA ASN A 72 -8.01 1.28 -16.18
C ASN A 72 -9.20 0.36 -16.47
N GLU A 73 -8.96 -0.90 -16.88
CA GLU A 73 -10.03 -1.88 -17.06
C GLU A 73 -10.83 -2.14 -15.78
N LEU A 74 -10.16 -2.23 -14.62
CA LEU A 74 -10.81 -2.42 -13.33
C LEU A 74 -11.61 -1.20 -12.90
N LEU A 75 -11.09 0.01 -13.13
CA LEU A 75 -11.79 1.26 -12.83
C LEU A 75 -13.06 1.42 -13.68
N VAL A 76 -13.00 1.09 -14.97
CA VAL A 76 -14.19 1.08 -15.84
C VAL A 76 -15.24 0.09 -15.32
N LYS A 77 -14.84 -1.13 -14.95
CA LYS A 77 -15.76 -2.13 -14.39
C LYS A 77 -16.37 -1.67 -13.06
N GLN A 78 -15.57 -1.05 -12.20
CA GLN A 78 -16.05 -0.50 -10.94
C GLN A 78 -17.07 0.61 -11.18
N HIS A 79 -16.80 1.53 -12.11
CA HIS A 79 -17.73 2.60 -12.49
C HIS A 79 -19.06 2.03 -12.99
N VAL A 80 -19.03 1.06 -13.92
CA VAL A 80 -20.25 0.39 -14.39
C VAL A 80 -21.00 -0.25 -13.22
N SER A 81 -20.31 -1.00 -12.34
CA SER A 81 -20.96 -1.65 -11.20
C SER A 81 -21.60 -0.68 -10.20
N LEU A 82 -21.03 0.51 -10.01
CA LEU A 82 -21.51 1.50 -9.04
C LEU A 82 -22.59 2.42 -9.63
N CYS A 83 -22.54 2.70 -10.93
CA CYS A 83 -23.42 3.65 -11.60
C CYS A 83 -24.56 3.00 -12.40
N SER A 84 -24.68 1.67 -12.39
CA SER A 84 -25.81 0.96 -13.03
C SER A 84 -27.00 0.73 -12.08
N SER A 85 -27.21 1.63 -11.11
CA SER A 85 -28.40 1.65 -10.25
C SER A 85 -29.46 2.59 -10.79
#